data_AF-A0AAV1KQ98-F1
#
_entry.id   AF-A0AAV1KQ98-F1
#
_cell.length_a   1.000
_cell.length_b   1.000
_cell.length_c   1.000
_cell.angle_alpha   90.00
_cell.angle_beta   90.00
_cell.angle_gamma   90.00
#
_symmetry.space_group_name_H-M   'P 1'
#
loop_
_entity.id
_entity.type
_entity.pdbx_description
1 polymer ?
#
loop_
_entity_poly.entity_id
_entity_poly.type
_entity_poly.pdbx_seq_one_letter_code
_entity_poly.pdbx_strand_id
1 'polypeptide(L)' 'MSETPRRPMKFPYTFSAKIAQFPLKYYIQNQWIWRYWFIGMGVCLPVFYKINKMANSPENVSKWAEIRRKEAAEHHH' A
#
# COMPACT_ATOMS: atom_id res chain seq x y z
N MET A 1 17.56 -37.45 -9.25
CA MET A 1 17.66 -37.42 -7.78
C MET A 1 16.37 -36.83 -7.25
N SER A 2 15.54 -37.61 -6.56
CA SER A 2 14.33 -37.09 -5.91
C SER A 2 14.75 -36.22 -4.74
N GLU A 3 14.38 -34.94 -4.77
CA GLU A 3 14.71 -33.98 -3.71
C GLU A 3 14.02 -34.42 -2.41
N THR A 4 14.81 -34.82 -1.41
CA THR A 4 14.29 -35.18 -0.09
C THR A 4 13.57 -33.97 0.49
N PRO A 5 12.30 -34.08 0.95
CA PRO A 5 11.58 -32.95 1.54
C PRO A 5 12.37 -32.38 2.72
N ARG A 6 12.92 -31.18 2.57
CA ARG A 6 13.63 -30.48 3.66
C ARG A 6 12.62 -30.08 4.72
N ARG A 7 12.74 -30.66 5.91
CA ARG A 7 11.89 -30.33 7.06
C ARG A 7 12.15 -28.89 7.50
N PRO A 8 11.12 -28.05 7.69
CA PRO A 8 11.29 -26.72 8.24
C PRO A 8 11.93 -26.76 9.63
N MET A 9 12.78 -25.76 9.92
CA MET A 9 13.42 -25.58 11.24
C MET A 9 12.37 -25.44 12.35
N LYS A 10 12.54 -26.15 13.48
CA LYS A 10 11.55 -26.17 14.58
C LYS A 10 11.35 -24.79 15.23
N PHE A 11 12.43 -24.02 15.37
CA PHE A 11 12.42 -22.71 16.00
C PHE A 11 13.08 -21.69 15.07
N PRO A 12 12.32 -20.97 14.24
CA PRO A 12 12.85 -19.93 13.37
C PRO A 12 13.25 -18.70 14.20
N TYR A 13 14.55 -18.52 14.43
CA TYR A 13 15.06 -17.37 15.19
C TYR A 13 15.30 -16.13 14.33
N THR A 14 15.51 -16.30 13.02
CA THR A 14 15.67 -15.19 12.08
C THR A 14 14.34 -14.81 11.45
N PHE A 15 14.20 -13.53 11.09
CA PHE A 15 12.97 -13.03 10.47
C PHE A 15 12.67 -13.70 9.13
N SER A 16 13.69 -13.95 8.32
CA SER A 16 13.56 -14.69 7.05
C SER A 16 13.08 -16.12 7.25
N ALA A 17 13.58 -16.84 8.27
CA ALA A 17 13.11 -18.18 8.59
C ALA A 17 11.66 -18.19 9.06
N LYS A 18 11.22 -17.16 9.81
CA LYS A 18 9.82 -17.01 10.24
C LYS A 18 8.90 -16.81 9.04
N ILE A 19 9.28 -15.96 8.08
CA ILE A 19 8.49 -15.73 6.86
C ILE A 19 8.43 -16.99 6.00
N ALA A 20 9.56 -17.67 5.79
CA ALA A 20 9.60 -18.89 4.98
C ALA A 20 8.70 -20.01 5.53
N GLN A 21 8.50 -20.03 6.85
CA GLN A 21 7.64 -21.00 7.53
C GLN A 21 6.20 -20.53 7.74
N PHE A 22 5.91 -19.25 7.50
CA PHE A 22 4.58 -18.71 7.68
C PHE A 22 3.65 -19.29 6.61
N PRO A 23 2.46 -19.82 6.97
CA PRO A 23 1.57 -20.47 6.02
C PRO A 23 0.75 -19.43 5.23
N LEU A 24 1.45 -18.58 4.47
CA LEU A 24 0.86 -17.45 3.74
C LEU A 24 -0.25 -17.89 2.78
N LYS A 25 -0.03 -18.99 2.06
CA LYS A 25 -1.03 -19.58 1.14
C LYS A 25 -2.32 -19.96 1.87
N TYR A 26 -2.21 -20.55 3.07
CA TYR A 26 -3.38 -20.94 3.87
C TYR A 26 -4.22 -19.72 4.24
N TYR A 27 -3.58 -18.64 4.71
CA TYR A 27 -4.29 -17.42 5.07
C TYR A 27 -4.92 -16.74 3.87
N ILE A 28 -4.22 -16.66 2.74
CA ILE A 28 -4.75 -16.04 1.51
C ILE A 28 -5.98 -16.82 0.99
N GLN A 29 -5.95 -18.15 1.03
CA GLN A 29 -7.05 -18.98 0.50
C GLN A 29 -8.25 -19.09 1.45
N ASN A 30 -8.03 -19.13 2.76
CA ASN A 30 -9.09 -19.37 3.73
C ASN A 30 -9.68 -18.09 4.35
N GLN A 31 -9.00 -16.96 4.25
CA GLN A 31 -9.53 -15.69 4.75
C GLN A 31 -10.25 -14.94 3.63
N TRP A 32 -11.55 -14.76 3.80
CA TRP A 32 -12.39 -13.98 2.87
C TRP A 32 -11.89 -12.54 2.70
N ILE A 33 -11.24 -11.97 3.72
CA ILE A 33 -10.75 -10.59 3.73
C ILE A 33 -9.88 -10.27 2.51
N TRP A 34 -8.95 -11.17 2.13
CA TRP A 34 -8.03 -10.90 1.03
C TRP A 34 -8.77 -10.78 -0.30
N ARG A 35 -9.82 -11.58 -0.51
CA ARG A 35 -10.66 -11.50 -1.72
C ARG A 35 -11.31 -10.13 -1.85
N TYR A 36 -11.99 -9.66 -0.80
CA TYR A 36 -12.70 -8.37 -0.86
C TYR A 36 -11.76 -7.17 -0.74
N TRP A 37 -10.61 -7.32 -0.08
CA TRP A 37 -9.62 -6.25 0.03
C TRP A 37 -9.02 -5.90 -1.33
N PHE A 38 -8.64 -6.91 -2.13
CA PHE A 38 -8.15 -6.66 -3.50
C PHE A 38 -9.24 -6.13 -4.43
N ILE A 39 -10.47 -6.63 -4.32
CA ILE A 39 -11.61 -6.10 -5.09
C ILE A 39 -11.87 -4.64 -4.72
N GLY A 40 -11.90 -4.32 -3.41
CA GLY A 40 -12.10 -2.97 -2.91
C GLY A 40 -11.00 -2.01 -3.39
N MET A 41 -9.74 -2.42 -3.28
CA MET A 41 -8.61 -1.66 -3.82
C MET A 41 -8.75 -1.44 -5.35
N GLY A 42 -9.16 -2.46 -6.09
CA GLY A 42 -9.39 -2.37 -7.54
C GLY A 42 -10.50 -1.39 -7.91
N VAL A 43 -11.61 -1.39 -7.18
CA VAL A 43 -12.76 -0.48 -7.41
C VAL A 43 -12.42 0.95 -6.99
N CYS A 44 -11.67 1.13 -5.91
CA CYS A 44 -11.26 2.43 -5.42
C CYS A 44 -10.17 3.10 -6.27
N LEU A 45 -9.33 2.32 -6.95
CA LEU A 45 -8.25 2.80 -7.83
C LEU A 45 -8.68 3.89 -8.83
N PRO A 46 -9.72 3.70 -9.68
CA PRO A 46 -10.15 4.73 -10.62
C PRO A 46 -10.72 5.98 -9.92
N VAL A 47 -11.37 5.83 -8.76
CA VAL A 47 -11.89 6.95 -7.98
C VAL A 47 -10.74 7.80 -7.46
N PHE A 48 -9.77 7.18 -6.80
CA PHE A 48 -8.59 7.88 -6.29
C PHE A 48 -7.73 8.44 -7.41
N TYR A 49 -7.62 7.75 -8.56
CA TYR A 49 -6.92 8.29 -9.72
C TYR A 49 -7.55 9.58 -10.23
N LYS A 50 -8.89 9.64 -10.33
CA LYS A 50 -9.59 10.87 -10.72
C LYS A 50 -9.39 11.99 -9.71
N ILE A 51 -9.52 11.70 -8.41
CA ILE A 51 -9.27 12.67 -7.34
C ILE A 51 -7.83 13.20 -7.43
N ASN A 52 -6.85 12.32 -7.58
CA ASN A 52 -5.45 12.68 -7.72
C ASN A 52 -5.20 13.58 -8.95
N LYS A 53 -5.82 13.28 -10.08
CA LYS A 53 -5.71 14.10 -11.30
C LYS A 53 -6.33 15.48 -11.13
N MET A 54 -7.48 15.58 -10.44
CA MET A 54 -8.12 16.88 -10.17
C MET A 54 -7.31 17.71 -9.17
N ALA A 55 -6.84 17.08 -8.09
CA ALA A 55 -6.03 17.73 -7.07
C ALA A 55 -4.74 18.31 -7.65
N ASN A 56 -4.10 17.59 -8.58
CA ASN A 56 -2.86 18.00 -9.26
C ASN A 56 -3.11 18.69 -10.62
N SER A 57 -4.32 19.18 -10.89
CA SER A 57 -4.56 19.98 -12.08
C SER A 57 -3.74 21.27 -12.02
N PRO A 58 -3.23 21.78 -13.16
CA PRO A 58 -2.32 22.92 -13.17
C PRO A 58 -2.94 24.17 -12.53
N GLU A 59 -4.24 24.37 -12.71
CA GLU A 59 -5.00 25.45 -12.07
C GLU A 59 -5.09 25.31 -10.55
N ASN A 60 -5.23 24.08 -10.05
CA ASN A 60 -5.34 23.85 -8.61
C ASN A 60 -3.97 23.99 -7.93
N VAL A 61 -2.91 23.55 -8.61
CA VAL A 61 -1.51 23.75 -8.18
C VAL A 61 -1.15 25.23 -8.16
N SER A 62 -1.53 26.01 -9.18
CA SER A 62 -1.25 27.45 -9.21
C SER A 62 -2.00 28.19 -8.10
N LYS A 63 -3.28 27.87 -7.88
CA LYS A 63 -4.07 28.42 -6.76
C LYS A 63 -3.46 28.08 -5.41
N TRP A 64 -3.04 26.83 -5.21
CA TRP A 64 -2.33 26.42 -3.99
C TRP A 64 -1.02 27.19 -3.79
N ALA A 65 -0.25 27.40 -4.85
CA ALA A 65 0.99 28.18 -4.79
C ALA A 65 0.75 29.66 -4.47
N GLU A 66 -0.37 30.23 -4.91
CA GLU A 66 -0.77 31.60 -4.57
C GLU A 66 -1.25 31.73 -3.13
N ILE A 67 -2.06 30.79 -2.64
CA ILE A 67 -2.49 30.74 -1.24
C ILE A 67 -1.26 30.66 -0.33
N ARG A 68 -0.33 29.75 -0.63
CA ARG A 68 0.92 29.59 0.13
C ARG A 68 1.81 30.84 0.09
N ARG A 69 1.84 31.57 -1.03
CA ARG A 69 2.55 32.85 -1.13
C ARG A 69 1.91 33.93 -0.27
N LYS A 70 0.58 34.00 -0.22
CA LYS A 70 -0.16 34.93 0.64
C LYS A 70 0.02 34.60 2.11
N GLU A 71 -0.12 33.33 2.50
CA GLU A 71 0.15 32.87 3.87
C GLU A 71 1.59 33.19 4.30
N ALA A 72 2.58 32.93 3.45
CA ALA A 72 3.96 33.29 3.74
C ALA A 72 4.14 34.81 3.88
N ALA A 73 3.48 35.63 3.05
CA ALA A 73 3.54 37.08 3.19
C ALA A 73 2.90 37.56 4.51
N GLU A 74 1.75 37.00 4.90
CA GLU A 74 1.05 37.33 6.15
C GLU A 74 1.82 36.88 7.41
N HIS A 75 2.50 35.73 7.36
CA HIS A 75 3.31 35.23 8.47
C HIS A 75 4.65 35.95 8.67
N HIS A 76 5.08 36.78 7.71
CA HIS A 76 6.30 37.58 7.79
C HIS A 76 6.06 39.03 8.24
N HIS A 77 4.83 39.37 8.65
CA HIS A 77 4.44 40.65 9.25
C HIS A 77 4.36 40.60 10.78
#